data_AF-A0A2J9VJ26-F1
#
_entry.id   AF-A0A2J9VJ26-F1
#
_cell.length_a   1.000
_cell.length_b   1.000
_cell.length_c   1.000
_cell.angle_alpha   90.00
_cell.angle_beta   90.00
_cell.angle_gamma   90.00
#
_symmetry.space_group_name_H-M   'P 1'
#
loop_
_entity.id
_entity.type
_entity.pdbx_description
1 polymer ?
#
loop_
_entity_poly.entity_id
_entity_poly.type
_entity_poly.pdbx_seq_one_letter_code
_entity_poly.pdbx_strand_id
1 'polypeptide(L)'
;MRKINLGNTAGRESLAEVYGFGSFFKGASTFNDVDILIVHNSTSFESCKDAISLKKCLVARIDKLSVTMLSKSEESELDFIAKASAKYLSSYNGGNLCEVIAAVKNSGRVNR
;
A
#
# COMPACT_ATOMS: atom_id res chain seq x y z
N MET A 1 17.37 5.80 43.10
CA MET A 1 17.26 4.78 42.05
C MET A 1 16.24 5.25 41.03
N ARG A 2 16.67 5.63 39.81
CA ARG A 2 15.76 6.04 38.74
C ARG A 2 15.17 4.78 38.10
N LYS A 3 13.86 4.59 38.21
CA LYS A 3 13.14 3.59 37.43
C LYS A 3 13.22 4.01 35.97
N ILE A 4 13.98 3.25 35.19
CA ILE A 4 13.94 3.31 33.73
C ILE A 4 12.55 2.86 33.30
N ASN A 5 11.74 3.80 32.79
CA ASN A 5 10.55 3.46 32.03
C ASN A 5 11.03 2.79 30.74
N LEU A 6 10.95 1.46 30.70
CA LEU A 6 10.93 0.68 29.47
C LEU A 6 9.57 0.93 28.82
N GLY A 7 9.40 2.13 28.27
CA GLY A 7 8.27 2.49 27.45
C GLY A 7 8.31 1.66 26.17
N ASN A 8 7.36 0.75 26.05
CA ASN A 8 6.72 0.26 24.83
C ASN A 8 7.64 0.07 23.60
N THR A 9 7.75 -1.16 23.13
CA THR A 9 7.95 -1.42 21.69
C THR A 9 6.80 -0.75 20.94
N ALA A 10 7.00 0.53 20.60
CA ALA A 10 6.12 1.27 19.72
C ALA A 10 6.05 0.50 18.40
N GLY A 11 4.93 -0.16 18.15
CA GLY A 11 4.61 -0.64 16.81
C GLY A 11 4.76 0.58 15.91
N ARG A 12 5.72 0.55 14.97
CA ARG A 12 5.89 1.66 14.04
C ARG A 12 4.56 1.87 13.35
N GLU A 13 3.96 3.04 13.55
CA GLU A 13 2.73 3.39 12.84
C GLU A 13 2.97 3.23 11.34
N SER A 14 2.04 2.59 10.65
CA SER A 14 2.15 2.43 9.21
C SER A 14 2.16 3.82 8.54
N LEU A 15 3.09 4.02 7.61
CA LEU A 15 3.19 5.23 6.79
C LEU A 15 2.13 5.24 5.67
N ALA A 16 1.76 4.06 5.17
CA ALA A 16 0.73 3.88 4.17
C ALA A 16 0.20 2.44 4.15
N GLU A 17 -1.07 2.28 3.79
CA GLU A 17 -1.68 0.98 3.51
C GLU A 17 -1.73 0.75 1.99
N VAL A 18 -1.49 -0.49 1.55
CA VAL A 18 -1.40 -0.85 0.13
C VAL A 18 -2.49 -1.85 -0.23
N TYR A 19 -3.22 -1.54 -1.29
CA TYR A 19 -4.32 -2.34 -1.82
C TYR A 19 -4.12 -2.62 -3.30
N GLY A 20 -4.68 -3.73 -3.78
CA GLY A 20 -4.75 -4.07 -5.19
C GLY A 20 -6.19 -4.04 -5.69
N PHE A 21 -6.42 -3.53 -6.89
CA PHE A 21 -7.75 -3.47 -7.50
C PHE A 21 -7.69 -3.74 -9.02
N GLY A 22 -8.82 -3.62 -9.72
CA GLY A 22 -8.83 -3.86 -11.17
C GLY A 22 -8.73 -5.34 -11.55
N SER A 23 -8.50 -5.59 -12.84
CA SER A 23 -8.67 -6.92 -13.45
C SER A 23 -7.70 -7.97 -12.90
N PHE A 24 -6.45 -7.61 -12.63
CA PHE A 24 -5.43 -8.49 -12.05
C PHE A 24 -5.88 -9.07 -10.70
N PHE A 25 -6.30 -8.20 -9.78
CA PHE A 25 -6.71 -8.61 -8.43
C PHE A 25 -8.10 -9.27 -8.39
N LYS A 26 -8.90 -9.11 -9.45
CA LYS A 26 -10.16 -9.85 -9.66
C LYS A 26 -9.96 -11.23 -10.30
N GLY A 27 -8.72 -11.64 -10.59
CA GLY A 27 -8.41 -12.96 -11.14
C GLY A 27 -8.72 -13.10 -12.63
N ALA A 28 -8.75 -12.00 -13.38
CA ALA A 28 -8.93 -12.08 -14.83
C ALA A 28 -7.79 -12.87 -15.48
N SER A 29 -8.13 -13.73 -16.46
CA SER A 29 -7.16 -14.51 -17.24
C SER A 29 -6.22 -13.63 -18.08
N THR A 30 -6.67 -12.43 -18.42
CA THR A 30 -5.93 -11.40 -19.15
C THR A 30 -6.08 -10.06 -18.44
N PHE A 31 -4.97 -9.36 -18.26
CA PHE A 31 -4.91 -8.02 -17.67
C PHE A 31 -3.82 -7.21 -18.37
N ASN A 32 -4.00 -5.89 -18.46
CA ASN A 32 -3.06 -5.00 -19.15
C ASN A 32 -1.99 -4.45 -18.21
N ASP A 33 -2.41 -4.15 -16.98
CA ASP A 33 -1.63 -3.53 -15.92
C ASP A 33 -1.99 -4.12 -14.55
N VAL A 34 -1.15 -3.82 -13.56
CA VAL A 34 -1.38 -4.14 -12.15
C VAL A 34 -1.76 -2.84 -11.45
N ASP A 35 -3.03 -2.71 -11.05
CA ASP A 35 -3.53 -1.51 -10.38
C ASP A 35 -3.35 -1.60 -8.86
N ILE A 36 -2.60 -0.64 -8.30
CA ILE A 36 -2.35 -0.51 -6.87
C ILE A 36 -2.90 0.81 -6.35
N LEU A 37 -3.53 0.76 -5.18
CA LEU A 37 -3.87 1.92 -4.38
C LEU A 37 -2.93 2.01 -3.19
N ILE A 38 -2.33 3.19 -2.99
CA ILE A 38 -1.60 3.55 -1.78
C ILE A 38 -2.46 4.54 -1.00
N VAL A 39 -2.84 4.18 0.22
CA VAL A 39 -3.54 5.07 1.15
C VAL A 39 -2.57 5.57 2.21
N HIS A 40 -2.14 6.82 2.12
CA HIS A 40 -1.19 7.42 3.06
C HIS A 40 -1.89 8.23 4.15
N ASN A 41 -1.18 8.50 5.25
CA ASN A 41 -1.81 9.00 6.47
C ASN A 41 -2.50 10.36 6.34
N SER A 42 -1.93 11.31 5.60
CA SER A 42 -2.46 12.68 5.50
C SER A 42 -1.90 13.43 4.30
N THR A 43 -2.41 14.63 4.03
CA THR A 43 -1.88 15.57 3.02
C THR A 43 -0.61 16.32 3.46
N SER A 44 -0.06 15.99 4.64
CA SER A 44 1.19 16.58 5.12
C SER A 44 2.37 16.22 4.21
N PHE A 45 3.36 17.11 4.14
CA PHE A 45 4.53 16.95 3.28
C PHE A 45 5.25 15.60 3.50
N GLU A 46 5.52 15.22 4.76
CA GLU A 46 6.22 13.96 5.06
C GLU A 46 5.39 12.74 4.64
N SER A 47 4.08 12.72 4.92
CA SER A 47 3.21 11.61 4.49
C SER A 47 3.17 11.46 2.97
N CYS A 48 3.08 12.58 2.25
CA CYS A 48 3.11 12.58 0.78
C CYS A 48 4.47 12.10 0.25
N LYS A 49 5.57 12.56 0.87
CA LYS A 49 6.94 12.18 0.50
C LYS A 49 7.20 10.69 0.69
N ASP A 50 6.72 10.10 1.78
CA ASP A 50 6.81 8.66 2.02
C ASP A 50 6.02 7.87 0.96
N ALA A 51 4.78 8.30 0.66
CA ALA A 51 3.94 7.67 -0.36
C ALA A 51 4.55 7.76 -1.77
N ILE A 52 5.12 8.91 -2.14
CA ILE A 52 5.83 9.11 -3.40
C ILE A 52 7.06 8.21 -3.48
N SER A 53 7.80 8.07 -2.37
CA SER A 53 8.99 7.22 -2.31
C SER A 53 8.62 5.75 -2.48
N LEU A 54 7.57 5.28 -1.80
CA LEU A 54 7.01 3.95 -1.98
C LEU A 54 6.59 3.72 -3.44
N LYS A 55 5.81 4.64 -4.03
CA LYS A 55 5.39 4.56 -5.44
C LYS A 55 6.58 4.39 -6.38
N LYS A 56 7.62 5.20 -6.25
CA LYS A 56 8.84 5.11 -7.06
C LYS A 56 9.50 3.74 -6.94
N CYS A 57 9.60 3.22 -5.72
CA CYS A 57 10.19 1.91 -5.46
C CYS A 57 9.39 0.76 -6.07
N LEU A 58 8.06 0.82 -6.04
CA LEU A 58 7.17 -0.19 -6.62
C LEU A 58 7.22 -0.18 -8.15
N VAL A 59 7.09 1.00 -8.76
CA VAL A 59 7.15 1.17 -10.23
C VAL A 59 8.49 0.67 -10.79
N ALA A 60 9.58 0.82 -10.05
CA ALA A 60 10.90 0.32 -10.47
C ALA A 60 11.07 -1.21 -10.37
N ARG A 61 10.13 -1.94 -9.74
CA ARG A 61 10.29 -3.38 -9.40
C ARG A 61 9.12 -4.27 -9.86
N ILE A 62 8.05 -3.66 -10.36
CA ILE A 62 6.84 -4.34 -10.80
C ILE A 62 6.49 -3.78 -12.18
N ASP A 63 6.51 -4.64 -13.18
CA ASP A 63 6.20 -4.26 -14.56
C ASP A 63 4.72 -3.92 -14.73
N LYS A 64 4.46 -2.93 -15.59
CA LYS A 64 3.12 -2.44 -15.94
C LYS A 64 2.28 -2.07 -14.70
N LEU A 65 2.91 -1.48 -13.69
CA LEU A 65 2.24 -1.02 -12.48
C LEU A 65 1.56 0.33 -12.69
N SER A 66 0.25 0.39 -12.45
CA SER A 66 -0.51 1.62 -12.30
C SER A 66 -0.69 1.91 -10.81
N VAL A 67 -0.45 3.15 -10.37
CA VAL A 67 -0.52 3.52 -8.95
C VAL A 67 -1.42 4.73 -8.76
N THR A 68 -2.52 4.51 -8.04
CA THR A 68 -3.36 5.56 -7.46
C THR A 68 -2.90 5.83 -6.03
N MET A 69 -2.87 7.09 -5.64
CA MET A 69 -2.51 7.52 -4.29
C MET A 69 -3.63 8.39 -3.73
N LEU A 70 -4.06 8.09 -2.50
CA LEU A 70 -5.02 8.89 -1.75
C LEU A 70 -4.50 9.06 -0.32
N SER A 71 -4.75 10.21 0.28
CA SER A 71 -4.72 10.34 1.73
C SER A 71 -5.91 9.59 2.36
N LYS A 72 -5.83 9.28 3.65
CA LYS A 72 -6.94 8.67 4.40
C LYS A 72 -8.24 9.49 4.31
N SER A 73 -8.15 10.83 4.32
CA SER A 73 -9.31 11.70 4.15
C SER A 73 -9.90 11.59 2.75
N GLU A 74 -9.07 11.61 1.70
CA GLU A 74 -9.55 11.47 0.31
C GLU A 74 -10.15 10.10 0.04
N GLU A 75 -9.55 9.03 0.60
CA GLU A 75 -10.16 7.70 0.54
C GLU A 75 -11.57 7.75 1.16
N SER A 76 -11.69 8.27 2.39
CA SER A 76 -12.95 8.27 3.12
C SER A 76 -14.05 9.08 2.42
N GLU A 77 -13.68 10.16 1.72
CA GLU A 77 -14.60 10.98 0.96
C GLU A 77 -15.03 10.30 -0.36
N LEU A 78 -14.09 9.63 -1.02
CA LEU A 78 -14.33 8.97 -2.30
C LEU A 78 -14.93 7.56 -2.14
N ASP A 79 -14.77 6.94 -0.98
CA ASP A 79 -15.10 5.54 -0.69
C ASP A 79 -14.51 4.59 -1.77
N PHE A 80 -13.25 4.84 -2.12
CA PHE A 80 -12.62 4.19 -3.26
C PHE A 80 -12.43 2.69 -3.00
N ILE A 81 -11.99 2.30 -1.80
CA ILE A 81 -11.74 0.90 -1.46
C ILE A 81 -13.00 0.06 -1.67
N ALA A 82 -14.15 0.54 -1.18
CA ALA A 82 -15.41 -0.18 -1.36
C ALA A 82 -15.84 -0.20 -2.83
N LYS A 83 -15.86 0.96 -3.50
CA LYS A 83 -16.32 1.08 -4.90
C LYS A 83 -15.46 0.29 -5.89
N ALA A 84 -14.14 0.25 -5.69
CA ALA A 84 -13.23 -0.51 -6.53
C ALA A 84 -13.15 -2.00 -6.14
N SER A 85 -13.74 -2.38 -5.00
CA SER A 85 -13.53 -3.67 -4.35
C SER A 85 -12.03 -3.95 -4.15
N ALA A 86 -11.30 -2.95 -3.66
CA ALA A 86 -9.86 -3.02 -3.50
C ALA A 86 -9.50 -4.02 -2.39
N LYS A 87 -8.59 -4.94 -2.70
CA LYS A 87 -8.12 -5.99 -1.79
C LYS A 87 -6.92 -5.49 -1.01
N TYR A 88 -6.99 -5.58 0.32
CA TYR A 88 -5.86 -5.30 1.18
C TYR A 88 -4.67 -6.22 0.89
N LEU A 89 -3.47 -5.66 0.77
CA LEU A 89 -2.24 -6.41 0.48
C LEU A 89 -1.24 -6.35 1.63
N SER A 90 -0.90 -5.15 2.09
CA SER A 90 0.13 -4.95 3.12
C SER A 90 0.09 -3.52 3.68
N SER A 91 0.55 -3.37 4.92
CA SER A 91 0.95 -2.08 5.48
C SER A 91 2.41 -1.79 5.10
N TYR A 92 2.75 -0.52 4.97
CA TYR A 92 4.10 -0.02 4.73
C TYR A 92 4.57 0.79 5.93
N ASN A 93 5.81 0.56 6.39
CA ASN A 93 6.39 1.24 7.55
C ASN A 93 7.75 1.90 7.26
N GLY A 94 8.09 2.09 5.98
CA GLY A 94 9.38 2.63 5.57
C GLY A 94 10.46 1.56 5.37
N GLY A 95 10.44 0.48 6.15
CA GLY A 95 11.47 -0.56 6.18
C GLY A 95 11.12 -1.87 5.48
N ASN A 96 9.85 -2.08 5.14
CA ASN A 96 9.34 -3.38 4.69
C ASN A 96 8.98 -3.45 3.20
N LEU A 97 9.72 -2.74 2.34
CA LEU A 97 9.45 -2.71 0.90
C LEU A 97 9.39 -4.11 0.26
N CYS A 98 10.26 -5.03 0.67
CA CYS A 98 10.28 -6.40 0.14
C CYS A 98 8.98 -7.16 0.42
N GLU A 99 8.38 -6.96 1.60
CA GLU A 99 7.12 -7.59 1.99
C GLU A 99 5.96 -7.04 1.15
N VAL A 100 5.90 -5.72 0.97
CA VAL A 100 4.90 -5.08 0.11
C VAL A 100 4.98 -5.63 -1.32
N ILE A 101 6.17 -5.75 -1.89
CA ILE A 101 6.36 -6.29 -3.25
C ILE A 101 5.94 -7.76 -3.32
N ALA A 102 6.29 -8.56 -2.31
CA ALA A 102 5.90 -9.96 -2.25
C ALA A 102 4.37 -10.10 -2.20
N ALA A 103 3.68 -9.28 -1.41
CA ALA A 103 2.22 -9.27 -1.32
C ALA A 103 1.57 -8.97 -2.68
N VAL A 104 2.07 -7.96 -3.41
CA VAL A 104 1.57 -7.64 -4.77
C VAL A 104 1.75 -8.82 -5.71
N LYS A 105 2.96 -9.41 -5.77
CA LYS A 105 3.26 -10.50 -6.72
C LYS A 105 2.53 -11.80 -6.41
N ASN A 106 2.36 -12.14 -5.12
CA ASN A 106 1.71 -13.37 -4.70
C ASN A 106 0.19 -13.34 -4.91
N SER A 107 -0.41 -12.15 -4.98
CA SER A 107 -1.85 -11.99 -5.20
C SER A 107 -2.34 -12.58 -6.53
N GLY A 108 -1.48 -12.61 -7.56
CA GLY A 108 -1.79 -13.20 -8.86
C GLY A 108 -1.61 -14.71 -8.95
N ARG A 109 -1.06 -15.37 -7.92
CA ARG A 109 -0.78 -16.82 -7.93
C ARG A 109 -1.90 -17.68 -7.35
N VAL A 110 -2.84 -17.08 -6.62
CA VAL A 110 -3.90 -17.82 -5.90
C VAL A 110 -5.04 -18.27 -6.84
N ASN A 111 -5.13 -17.71 -8.04
CA ASN A 111 -6.21 -17.99 -9.00
C ASN A 111 -5.75 -18.81 -10.23
N ARG A 112 -4.66 -19.59 -10.11
CA ARG A 112 -4.21 -20.52 -11.16
C ARG A 112 -4.31 -21.97 -10.69
#